data_AF-A0A5M6CC12-F1
#
_entry.id   AF-A0A5M6CC12-F1
#
_cell.length_a   1.000
_cell.length_b   1.000
_cell.length_c   1.000
_cell.angle_alpha   90.00
_cell.angle_beta   90.00
_cell.angle_gamma   90.00
#
_symmetry.space_group_name_H-M   'P 1'
#
loop_
_entity.id
_entity.type
_entity.pdbx_description
1 polymer ?
#
loop_
_entity_poly.entity_id
_entity_poly.type
_entity_poly.pdbx_seq_one_letter_code
_entity_poly.pdbx_strand_id
1 'polypeptide(L)' 'MAATIKPIIELLQKRMNNRIDALTAISSSSLENIPESVQQKREDEASKIRAIIQEQKDLIEIINMLYPSS' A
#
# COMPACT_ATOMS: atom_id res chain seq x y z
N MET A 1 17.26 -18.63 -8.92
CA MET A 1 17.21 -17.46 -8.02
C MET A 1 16.23 -16.41 -8.54
N ALA A 2 16.32 -15.98 -9.81
CA ALA A 2 15.28 -15.14 -10.45
C ALA A 2 13.87 -15.76 -10.33
N ALA A 3 13.73 -17.03 -10.71
CA ALA A 3 12.46 -17.77 -10.65
C ALA A 3 11.86 -17.91 -9.23
N THR A 4 12.66 -17.74 -8.17
CA THR A 4 12.19 -17.81 -6.78
C THR A 4 11.84 -16.43 -6.21
N ILE A 5 12.42 -15.35 -6.74
CA ILE A 5 12.18 -13.97 -6.29
C ILE A 5 10.97 -13.35 -6.98
N LYS A 6 10.76 -13.65 -8.27
CA LYS A 6 9.63 -13.12 -9.05
C LYS A 6 8.26 -13.31 -8.36
N PRO A 7 7.89 -14.50 -7.84
CA PRO A 7 6.63 -14.68 -7.13
C PRO A 7 6.50 -13.85 -5.85
N ILE A 8 7.63 -13.52 -5.19
CA ILE A 8 7.65 -12.69 -3.98
C ILE A 8 7.35 -11.24 -4.35
N ILE A 9 7.98 -10.72 -5.42
CA ILE A 9 7.71 -9.38 -5.93
C ILE A 9 6.24 -9.25 -6.34
N GLU A 10 5.70 -10.23 -7.08
CA GLU A 10 4.29 -10.25 -7.49
C GLU A 10 3.34 -10.25 -6.27
N LEU A 11 3.66 -11.00 -5.21
CA LEU A 11 2.89 -11.01 -3.98
C LEU A 11 2.93 -9.66 -3.25
N LEU A 12 4.10 -9.02 -3.19
CA LEU A 12 4.28 -7.71 -2.57
C LEU A 12 3.50 -6.63 -3.35
N GLN A 13 3.60 -6.63 -4.68
CA GLN A 13 2.84 -5.74 -5.56
C GLN A 13 1.33 -5.94 -5.40
N LYS A 14 0.85 -7.19 -5.37
CA LYS A 14 -0.57 -7.49 -5.12
C LYS A 14 -1.04 -6.94 -3.77
N ARG A 15 -0.26 -7.14 -2.70
CA ARG A 15 -0.60 -6.60 -1.38
C ARG A 15 -0.60 -5.07 -1.35
N MET A 16 0.32 -4.44 -2.07
CA MET A 16 0.39 -2.99 -2.19
C MET A 16 -0.84 -2.45 -2.93
N ASN A 17 -1.23 -3.08 -4.05
CA ASN A 17 -2.42 -2.69 -4.80
C ASN A 17 -3.69 -2.81 -3.96
N ASN A 18 -3.87 -3.90 -3.22
CA ASN A 18 -5.01 -4.04 -2.29
C ASN A 18 -5.07 -2.90 -1.25
N ARG A 19 -3.91 -2.41 -0.79
CA ARG A 19 -3.84 -1.27 0.15
C ARG A 19 -4.15 0.05 -0.52
N ILE A 20 -3.71 0.24 -1.77
CA ILE A 20 -4.06 1.40 -2.60
C ILE A 20 -5.57 1.43 -2.85
N ASP A 21 -6.19 0.29 -3.13
CA ASP A 21 -7.64 0.19 -3.30
C ASP A 21 -8.38 0.57 -2.02
N ALA A 22 -7.91 0.11 -0.85
CA ALA A 22 -8.47 0.49 0.44
C ALA A 22 -8.34 2.00 0.70
N LEU A 23 -7.18 2.59 0.42
CA LEU A 23 -6.96 4.04 0.53
C LEU A 23 -7.88 4.83 -0.41
N THR A 24 -8.06 4.34 -1.64
CA THR A 24 -8.94 4.94 -2.63
C THR A 24 -10.39 4.87 -2.18
N ALA A 25 -10.84 3.77 -1.58
CA ALA A 25 -12.18 3.62 -1.03
C ALA A 25 -12.43 4.58 0.15
N ILE A 26 -11.44 4.77 1.03
CA ILE A 26 -11.52 5.76 2.11
C ILE A 26 -11.68 7.17 1.52
N SER A 27 -10.92 7.48 0.47
CA SER A 27 -10.88 8.81 -0.16
C SER A 27 -12.09 9.11 -1.05
N SER A 28 -12.69 8.10 -1.68
CA SER A 28 -13.79 8.24 -2.65
C SER A 28 -15.19 8.21 -2.02
N SER A 29 -15.29 7.77 -0.76
CA SER A 29 -16.56 7.81 -0.04
C SER A 29 -16.99 9.26 0.21
N SER A 30 -18.01 9.71 -0.54
CA SER A 30 -18.53 11.09 -0.49
C SER A 30 -18.86 11.51 0.94
N LEU A 31 -18.37 12.70 1.30
CA LEU A 31 -18.20 13.21 2.67
C LEU A 31 -19.32 14.14 3.13
N GLU A 32 -20.44 14.22 2.39
CA GLU A 32 -21.51 15.14 2.77
C GLU A 32 -22.08 14.76 4.15
N ASN A 33 -21.69 15.54 5.17
CA ASN A 33 -22.16 15.49 6.55
C ASN A 33 -21.63 14.36 7.47
N ILE A 34 -20.41 13.85 7.27
CA ILE A 34 -19.79 13.03 8.35
C ILE A 34 -19.16 13.89 9.45
N PRO A 35 -19.32 13.50 10.74
CA PRO A 35 -18.73 14.22 11.87
C PRO A 35 -17.21 14.37 11.76
N GLU A 36 -16.66 15.47 12.26
CA GLU A 36 -15.21 15.75 12.28
C GLU A 36 -14.39 14.61 12.92
N SER A 37 -14.91 14.01 14.00
CA SER A 37 -14.28 12.86 14.66
C SER A 37 -14.19 11.61 13.76
N VAL A 38 -15.11 11.47 12.80
CA VAL A 38 -15.08 10.39 11.80
C VAL A 38 -14.08 10.74 10.68
N GLN A 39 -14.01 12.00 10.28
CA GLN A 39 -13.00 12.47 9.32
C GLN A 39 -11.57 12.26 9.86
N GLN A 40 -11.33 12.62 11.12
CA GLN A 40 -10.02 12.45 11.76
C GLN A 40 -9.61 10.98 11.83
N LYS A 41 -10.52 10.08 12.24
CA LYS A 41 -10.23 8.64 12.26
C LYS A 41 -9.91 8.08 10.88
N ARG A 42 -10.60 8.55 9.84
CA ARG A 42 -10.31 8.15 8.45
C ARG A 42 -8.96 8.65 7.99
N GLU A 43 -8.58 9.88 8.35
CA GLU A 43 -7.27 10.43 8.02
C GLU A 43 -6.14 9.67 8.75
N ASP A 44 -6.36 9.29 10.01
CA ASP A 44 -5.42 8.45 10.77
C ASP A 44 -5.26 7.07 10.12
N GLU A 45 -6.37 6.46 9.68
CA GLU A 45 -6.35 5.17 8.99
C GLU A 45 -5.69 5.26 7.61
N ALA A 46 -6.03 6.29 6.83
CA ALA A 46 -5.40 6.59 5.55
C ALA A 46 -3.88 6.80 5.71
N SER A 47 -3.46 7.51 6.76
CA SER A 47 -2.04 7.72 7.08
C SER A 47 -1.32 6.43 7.40
N LYS A 48 -1.92 5.52 8.17
CA LYS A 48 -1.37 4.19 8.43
C LYS A 48 -1.25 3.36 7.15
N ILE A 49 -2.28 3.40 6.29
CA ILE A 49 -2.25 2.69 5.01
C ILE A 49 -1.14 3.23 4.11
N ARG A 50 -0.98 4.57 4.03
CA ARG A 50 0.11 5.21 3.28
C ARG A 50 1.48 4.79 3.77
N ALA A 51 1.70 4.74 5.09
CA ALA A 51 2.97 4.29 5.68
C ALA A 51 3.31 2.85 5.24
N ILE A 52 2.33 1.93 5.28
CA ILE A 52 2.60 0.53 4.91
C ILE A 52 2.78 0.37 3.40
N ILE A 53 2.09 1.17 2.57
CA ILE A 53 2.35 1.22 1.13
C ILE A 53 3.80 1.63 0.88
N GLN A 54 4.31 2.62 1.61
CA GLN A 54 5.69 3.08 1.47
C GLN A 54 6.68 1.97 1.89
N GLU A 55 6.48 1.33 3.03
CA GLU A 55 7.31 0.19 3.44
C GLU A 55 7.34 -0.93 2.38
N GLN A 56 6.21 -1.22 1.74
CA GLN A 56 6.16 -2.22 0.67
C GLN A 56 6.90 -1.79 -0.59
N LYS A 57 6.88 -0.49 -0.94
CA LYS A 57 7.67 0.04 -2.06
C LYS A 57 9.17 -0.10 -1.76
N ASP A 58 9.59 0.30 -0.57
CA ASP A 58 10.98 0.23 -0.14
C ASP A 58 11.48 -1.24 -0.16
N LEU A 59 10.66 -2.18 0.29
CA LEU A 59 10.98 -3.62 0.21
C LEU A 59 11.14 -4.12 -1.24
N ILE A 60 10.25 -3.71 -2.14
CA ILE A 60 10.36 -4.06 -3.57
C ILE A 60 11.65 -3.48 -4.15
N GLU A 61 12.00 -2.23 -3.82
CA GLU A 61 13.22 -1.58 -4.26
C GLU A 61 14.47 -2.31 -3.75
N ILE A 62 14.50 -2.68 -2.47
CA ILE A 62 15.58 -3.48 -1.87
C ILE A 62 15.72 -4.82 -2.59
N ILE A 63 14.62 -5.52 -2.87
CA ILE A 63 14.67 -6.79 -3.59
C ILE A 63 15.24 -6.59 -5.00
N ASN A 64 14.81 -5.55 -5.72
CA ASN A 64 15.33 -5.24 -7.05
C ASN A 64 16.83 -4.91 -7.02
N MET A 65 17.31 -4.23 -5.97
CA MET A 65 18.74 -3.96 -5.78
C MET A 65 19.55 -5.23 -5.47
N LEU A 66 19.02 -6.13 -4.63
CA LEU A 66 19.70 -7.37 -4.25
C LEU A 66 19.65 -8.43 -5.35
N TYR A 67 18.61 -8.40 -6.20
CA TYR A 67 18.36 -9.36 -7.26
C TYR A 67 18.04 -8.66 -8.60
N PRO A 68 19.00 -7.93 -9.20
CA PRO A 68 18.76 -7.11 -10.40
C PRO A 68 18.44 -7.93 -11.66
N SER A 69 18.67 -9.24 -11.62
CA SER A 69 18.39 -10.19 -12.71
C SER A 69 17.13 -11.04 -12.45
N SER A 70 16.34 -10.70 -11.43
CA SER A 70 15.09 -11.40 -11.10
C SER A 70 13.89 -10.96 -11.90
#